data_AF-A0A7Y4L3A3-F1
#
_entry.id   AF-A0A7Y4L3A3-F1
#
_cell.length_a   1.000
_cell.length_b   1.000
_cell.length_c   1.000
_cell.angle_alpha   90.00
_cell.angle_beta   90.00
_cell.angle_gamma   90.00
#
_symmetry.space_group_name_H-M   'P 1'
#
loop_
_entity.id
_entity.type
_entity.pdbx_description
1 polymer ?
#
loop_
_entity_poly.entity_id
_entity_poly.type
_entity_poly.pdbx_seq_one_letter_code
_entity_poly.pdbx_strand_id
1 'polypeptide(L)'
;MTALERWHVGPWTTRGTAVGAPFAPGQKRTPDELNFDVVGLSRILGRRLSGAEELQVRLWQNELRPTHTRQCGVQTLTDPEPLRAAAAEAFAWLAERAPAGYEFVRTDAVELRPLLELDAEVVAVDAVVQLAGAAVTRSVARLATAHVHHSYPGWYAGDAVCNWSGPHESAEAAVAVVTAARAELVEQLRSAGRDELAATAPRWPAVPVS
;
A
#
# COMPACT_ATOMS: atom_id res chain seq x y z
N MET A 1 9.97 30.42 -8.97
CA MET A 1 8.71 29.87 -9.52
C MET A 1 8.85 28.35 -9.51
N THR A 2 7.91 27.63 -8.89
CA THR A 2 7.90 26.16 -8.86
C THR A 2 6.87 25.69 -9.86
N ALA A 3 7.29 25.03 -10.94
CA ALA A 3 6.39 24.40 -11.89
C ALA A 3 5.99 23.02 -11.35
N LEU A 4 4.70 22.66 -11.42
CA LEU A 4 4.28 21.28 -11.26
C LEU A 4 4.25 20.66 -12.63
N GLU A 5 5.09 19.66 -12.84
CA GLU A 5 5.15 18.95 -14.11
C GLU A 5 4.33 17.67 -14.02
N ARG A 6 3.16 17.64 -14.67
CA ARG A 6 2.39 16.41 -14.80
C ARG A 6 2.70 15.75 -16.13
N TRP A 7 3.33 14.59 -16.04
CA TRP A 7 3.67 13.75 -17.18
C TRP A 7 2.60 12.66 -17.34
N HIS A 8 2.29 12.23 -18.58
CA HIS A 8 1.39 11.08 -18.75
C HIS A 8 2.10 9.85 -18.22
N VAL A 9 1.72 9.44 -17.03
CA VAL A 9 1.92 8.06 -16.61
C VAL A 9 0.91 7.25 -17.40
N GLY A 10 1.39 6.37 -18.29
CA GLY A 10 0.56 5.36 -18.93
C GLY A 10 -0.25 4.55 -17.88
N PRO A 11 -1.18 3.67 -18.31
CA PRO A 11 -2.11 2.97 -17.42
C PRO A 11 -1.38 2.40 -16.20
N TRP A 12 -1.58 3.07 -15.05
CA TRP A 12 -1.06 2.71 -13.73
C TRP A 12 0.36 2.13 -13.76
N THR A 13 1.41 2.96 -13.85
CA THR A 13 2.75 2.48 -13.48
C THR A 13 2.71 2.12 -12.00
N THR A 14 2.85 0.83 -11.70
CA THR A 14 2.85 0.28 -10.33
C THR A 14 4.11 0.61 -9.55
N ARG A 15 4.95 1.54 -10.04
CA ARG A 15 6.26 1.88 -9.48
C ARG A 15 6.43 3.40 -9.42
N GLY A 16 6.66 3.92 -8.22
CA GLY A 16 7.14 5.28 -8.01
C GLY A 16 8.60 5.43 -8.43
N THR A 17 9.07 6.68 -8.46
CA THR A 17 10.51 6.92 -8.33
C THR A 17 10.93 6.48 -6.92
N ALA A 18 12.15 5.98 -6.76
CA ALA A 18 12.65 5.58 -5.44
C ALA A 18 13.49 6.72 -4.88
N VAL A 19 13.56 6.85 -3.55
CA VAL A 19 14.39 7.84 -2.87
C VAL A 19 15.83 7.78 -3.40
N GLY A 20 16.31 8.90 -3.96
CA GLY A 20 17.65 9.05 -4.54
C GLY A 20 17.80 8.56 -5.98
N ALA A 21 16.76 7.99 -6.59
CA ALA A 21 16.77 7.65 -8.02
C ALA A 21 16.49 8.89 -8.88
N PRO A 22 17.05 8.96 -10.11
CA PRO A 22 16.74 10.04 -11.03
C PRO A 22 15.28 9.98 -11.48
N PHE A 23 14.66 11.16 -11.63
CA PHE A 23 13.29 11.26 -12.15
C PHE A 23 13.23 10.72 -13.57
N ALA A 24 12.19 9.93 -13.84
CA ALA A 24 11.91 9.37 -15.17
C ALA A 24 10.47 9.72 -15.59
N PRO A 25 10.22 10.99 -15.95
CA PRO A 25 8.88 11.45 -16.30
C PRO A 25 8.24 10.63 -17.42
N GLY A 26 6.97 10.27 -17.25
CA GLY A 26 6.22 9.43 -18.20
C GLY A 26 6.54 7.92 -18.15
N GLN A 27 7.53 7.51 -17.35
CA GLN A 27 7.86 6.10 -17.08
C GLN A 27 7.67 5.70 -15.61
N LYS A 28 7.91 6.64 -14.68
CA LYS A 28 7.73 6.49 -13.23
C LYS A 28 6.97 7.69 -12.69
N ARG A 29 6.27 7.49 -11.56
CA ARG A 29 5.66 8.62 -10.85
C ARG A 29 6.74 9.55 -10.29
N THR A 30 6.52 10.84 -10.40
CA THR A 30 7.37 11.92 -9.88
C THR A 30 6.83 12.45 -8.55
N PRO A 31 7.64 13.18 -7.74
CA PRO A 31 7.14 13.83 -6.52
C PRO A 31 5.93 14.75 -6.77
N ASP A 32 5.84 15.39 -7.93
CA ASP A 32 4.69 16.25 -8.26
C ASP A 32 3.39 15.44 -8.39
N GLU A 33 3.49 14.12 -8.57
CA GLU A 33 2.39 13.17 -8.63
C GLU A 33 2.02 12.57 -7.26
N LEU A 34 2.74 12.93 -6.19
CA LEU A 34 2.47 12.58 -4.78
C LEU A 34 1.00 12.81 -4.38
N ASN A 35 0.45 13.91 -4.87
CA ASN A 35 -0.90 14.37 -4.56
C ASN A 35 -1.99 13.41 -5.09
N PHE A 36 -1.66 12.62 -6.13
CA PHE A 36 -2.59 11.67 -6.75
C PHE A 36 -2.64 10.32 -6.01
N ASP A 37 -1.62 10.00 -5.21
CA ASP A 37 -1.47 8.74 -4.47
C ASP A 37 -2.28 8.73 -3.17
N VAL A 38 -2.28 9.85 -2.46
CA VAL A 38 -3.18 10.12 -1.31
C VAL A 38 -4.63 9.74 -1.64
N VAL A 39 -5.07 10.09 -2.85
CA VAL A 39 -6.41 9.82 -3.39
C VAL A 39 -6.65 8.33 -3.72
N GLY A 40 -5.63 7.63 -4.22
CA GLY A 40 -5.74 6.20 -4.54
C GLY A 40 -5.77 5.35 -3.27
N LEU A 41 -5.02 5.75 -2.25
CA LEU A 41 -4.86 5.06 -0.97
C LEU A 41 -6.09 5.20 -0.09
N SER A 42 -6.77 6.35 -0.08
CA SER A 42 -8.05 6.51 0.61
C SER A 42 -9.14 5.57 0.09
N ARG A 43 -9.08 5.17 -1.19
CA ARG A 43 -9.98 4.17 -1.80
C ARG A 43 -9.60 2.72 -1.43
N ILE A 44 -8.31 2.45 -1.18
CA ILE A 44 -7.81 1.12 -0.75
C ILE A 44 -8.11 0.88 0.73
N LEU A 45 -8.03 1.92 1.57
CA LEU A 45 -8.54 1.89 2.95
C LEU A 45 -10.08 2.03 3.00
N GLY A 46 -10.68 2.46 1.89
CA GLY A 46 -12.03 3.02 1.81
C GLY A 46 -13.16 2.04 1.49
N ARG A 47 -13.20 0.87 2.12
CA ARG A 47 -14.47 0.11 2.20
C ARG A 47 -15.29 0.40 3.47
N ARG A 48 -14.99 1.50 4.20
CA ARG A 48 -15.70 1.91 5.43
C ARG A 48 -15.70 3.42 5.72
N LEU A 49 -15.67 4.31 4.71
CA LEU A 49 -15.75 5.76 4.97
C LEU A 49 -17.21 6.18 5.20
N SER A 50 -17.43 7.09 6.16
CA SER A 50 -18.71 7.80 6.27
C SER A 50 -18.94 8.74 5.08
N GLY A 51 -20.18 9.17 4.84
CA GLY A 51 -20.49 10.09 3.73
C GLY A 51 -19.73 11.42 3.80
N ALA A 52 -19.43 11.91 5.01
CA ALA A 52 -18.63 13.12 5.22
C ALA A 52 -17.15 12.91 4.86
N GLU A 53 -16.57 11.76 5.26
CA GLU A 53 -15.20 11.41 4.91
C GLU A 53 -15.04 11.16 3.40
N GLU A 54 -16.03 10.54 2.76
CA GLU A 54 -16.04 10.39 1.31
C GLU A 54 -16.08 11.75 0.60
N LEU A 55 -16.90 12.69 1.08
CA LEU A 55 -16.96 14.04 0.52
C LEU A 55 -15.62 14.77 0.68
N GLN A 56 -14.99 14.70 1.85
CA GLN A 56 -13.68 15.30 2.10
C GLN A 56 -12.61 14.73 1.18
N VAL A 57 -12.58 13.41 1.00
CA VAL A 57 -11.69 12.75 0.04
C VAL A 57 -11.95 13.23 -1.39
N ARG A 58 -13.22 13.43 -1.79
CA ARG A 58 -13.57 13.98 -3.11
C ARG A 58 -13.15 15.44 -3.28
N LEU A 59 -13.17 16.25 -2.22
CA LEU A 59 -12.66 17.63 -2.27
C LEU A 59 -11.15 17.65 -2.47
N TRP A 60 -10.40 16.88 -1.67
CA TRP A 60 -8.96 16.70 -1.90
C TRP A 60 -8.67 16.14 -3.30
N GLN A 61 -9.49 15.22 -3.82
CA GLN A 61 -9.35 14.74 -5.20
C GLN A 61 -9.41 15.85 -6.25
N ASN A 62 -10.29 16.83 -6.08
CA ASN A 62 -10.42 17.94 -7.02
C ASN A 62 -9.25 18.92 -6.89
N GLU A 63 -8.81 19.21 -5.68
CA GLU A 63 -7.73 20.16 -5.39
C GLU A 63 -6.36 19.60 -5.76
N LEU A 64 -6.11 18.34 -5.40
CA LEU A 64 -4.85 17.62 -5.61
C LEU A 64 -4.69 17.10 -7.06
N ARG A 65 -5.76 17.15 -7.87
CA ARG A 65 -5.73 16.82 -9.30
C ARG A 65 -6.14 18.03 -10.16
N PRO A 66 -5.33 19.11 -10.19
CA PRO A 66 -5.70 20.36 -10.86
C PRO A 66 -5.76 20.25 -12.40
N THR A 67 -5.32 19.13 -12.96
CA THR A 67 -5.38 18.82 -14.39
C THR A 67 -6.36 17.67 -14.68
N HIS A 68 -7.10 17.77 -15.79
CA HIS A 68 -8.02 16.72 -16.22
C HIS A 68 -7.29 15.36 -16.31
N THR A 69 -7.90 14.27 -15.85
CA THR A 69 -7.27 12.91 -15.77
C THR A 69 -6.74 12.34 -17.09
N ARG A 70 -7.00 13.00 -18.21
CA ARG A 70 -6.63 12.60 -19.56
C ARG A 70 -5.66 13.58 -20.24
N GLN A 71 -5.39 14.74 -19.65
CA GLN A 71 -4.56 15.78 -20.25
C GLN A 71 -3.16 15.78 -19.62
N CYS A 72 -2.14 15.63 -20.47
CA CYS A 72 -0.74 15.88 -20.18
C CYS A 72 -0.48 17.39 -20.07
N GLY A 73 0.40 17.84 -19.18
CA GLY A 73 0.86 19.23 -19.21
C GLY A 73 1.64 19.67 -17.99
N VAL A 74 2.46 20.71 -18.19
CA VAL A 74 3.10 21.45 -17.10
C VAL A 74 2.14 22.56 -16.67
N GLN A 75 1.72 22.56 -15.41
CA GLN A 75 0.95 23.65 -14.84
C GLN A 75 1.87 24.45 -13.92
N THR A 76 2.17 25.68 -14.33
CA THR A 76 2.83 26.62 -13.42
C THR A 76 1.79 27.16 -12.47
N LEU A 77 1.91 26.83 -11.18
CA LEU A 77 1.06 27.42 -10.16
C LEU A 77 1.52 28.84 -9.85
N THR A 78 0.56 29.75 -9.76
CA THR A 78 0.82 31.13 -9.30
C THR A 78 1.24 31.14 -7.83
N ASP A 79 0.66 30.25 -7.02
CA ASP A 79 1.03 30.00 -5.62
C ASP A 79 0.86 28.50 -5.29
N PRO A 80 1.95 27.78 -4.95
CA PRO A 80 1.88 26.36 -4.60
C PRO A 80 1.49 26.10 -3.13
N GLU A 81 1.47 27.11 -2.25
CA GLU A 81 1.25 26.92 -0.81
C GLU A 81 -0.10 26.28 -0.45
N PRO A 82 -1.25 26.72 -1.04
CA PRO A 82 -2.53 26.08 -0.75
C PRO A 82 -2.55 24.59 -1.10
N LEU A 83 -1.90 24.20 -2.21
CA LEU A 83 -1.81 22.79 -2.61
C LEU A 83 -0.95 21.99 -1.64
N ARG A 84 0.18 22.56 -1.18
CA ARG A 84 1.05 21.91 -0.19
C ARG A 84 0.33 21.70 1.13
N ALA A 85 -0.46 22.68 1.56
CA ALA A 85 -1.27 22.61 2.77
C ALA A 85 -2.35 21.51 2.66
N ALA A 86 -3.12 21.50 1.57
CA ALA A 86 -4.13 20.46 1.32
C ALA A 86 -3.51 19.05 1.25
N ALA A 87 -2.33 18.91 0.62
CA ALA A 87 -1.61 17.65 0.56
C ALA A 87 -1.11 17.19 1.95
N ALA A 88 -0.64 18.12 2.78
CA ALA A 88 -0.21 17.82 4.14
C ALA A 88 -1.39 17.42 5.03
N GLU A 89 -2.52 18.11 4.93
CA GLU A 89 -3.75 17.78 5.64
C GLU A 89 -4.26 16.39 5.26
N ALA A 90 -4.37 16.12 3.96
CA ALA A 90 -4.83 14.83 3.46
C ALA A 90 -3.88 13.69 3.85
N PHE A 91 -2.56 13.93 3.87
CA PHE A 91 -1.58 12.95 4.34
C PHE A 91 -1.70 12.70 5.84
N ALA A 92 -1.85 13.73 6.68
CA ALA A 92 -2.05 13.57 8.12
C ALA A 92 -3.31 12.74 8.41
N TRP A 93 -4.40 13.03 7.71
CA TRP A 93 -5.65 12.28 7.83
C TRP A 93 -5.50 10.80 7.44
N LEU A 94 -4.70 10.49 6.41
CA LEU A 94 -4.36 9.12 6.02
C LEU A 94 -3.45 8.44 7.05
N ALA A 95 -2.45 9.15 7.57
CA ALA A 95 -1.48 8.62 8.53
C ALA A 95 -2.18 8.15 9.81
N GLU A 96 -3.18 8.89 10.31
CA GLU A 96 -4.03 8.48 11.44
C GLU A 96 -4.79 7.17 11.21
N ARG A 97 -4.96 6.78 9.95
CA ARG A 97 -5.74 5.60 9.51
C ARG A 97 -4.86 4.48 8.97
N ALA A 98 -3.55 4.54 9.20
CA ALA A 98 -2.65 3.45 8.86
C ALA A 98 -3.09 2.15 9.56
N PRO A 99 -3.16 1.01 8.86
CA PRO A 99 -3.37 -0.29 9.50
C PRO A 99 -2.32 -0.55 10.58
N ALA A 100 -2.71 -1.22 11.67
CA ALA A 100 -1.79 -1.57 12.75
C ALA A 100 -0.56 -2.33 12.22
N GLY A 101 0.63 -1.92 12.66
CA GLY A 101 1.91 -2.45 12.18
C GLY A 101 2.41 -1.84 10.87
N TYR A 102 1.75 -0.81 10.34
CA TYR A 102 2.19 -0.06 9.16
C TYR A 102 2.17 1.44 9.42
N GLU A 103 2.93 2.17 8.60
CA GLU A 103 2.93 3.63 8.54
C GLU A 103 2.78 4.10 7.10
N PHE A 104 2.12 5.24 6.93
CA PHE A 104 2.25 6.00 5.69
C PHE A 104 3.47 6.88 5.78
N VAL A 105 4.35 6.79 4.79
CA VAL A 105 5.49 7.68 4.65
C VAL A 105 5.33 8.54 3.41
N ARG A 106 5.73 9.81 3.54
CA ARG A 106 5.78 10.75 2.43
C ARG A 106 7.21 10.80 1.91
N THR A 107 7.41 10.30 0.70
CA THR A 107 8.68 10.37 -0.04
C THR A 107 8.46 11.19 -1.32
N ASP A 108 8.90 10.68 -2.47
CA ASP A 108 8.46 11.06 -3.81
C ASP A 108 7.17 10.35 -4.26
N ALA A 109 6.71 9.37 -3.46
CA ALA A 109 5.35 8.84 -3.45
C ALA A 109 4.80 8.78 -2.01
N VAL A 110 3.48 8.58 -1.86
CA VAL A 110 2.91 8.16 -0.57
C VAL A 110 2.93 6.65 -0.54
N GLU A 111 3.65 6.07 0.42
CA GLU A 111 3.83 4.64 0.53
C GLU A 111 3.28 4.14 1.87
N LEU A 112 2.56 3.02 1.84
CA LEU A 112 2.28 2.25 3.04
C LEU A 112 3.44 1.28 3.26
N ARG A 113 4.18 1.43 4.36
CA ARG A 113 5.32 0.59 4.70
C ARG A 113 5.07 -0.12 6.02
N PRO A 114 5.54 -1.37 6.19
CA PRO A 114 5.42 -2.05 7.46
C PRO A 114 6.42 -1.47 8.48
N LEU A 115 5.97 -1.30 9.72
CA LEU A 115 6.84 -0.94 10.84
C LEU A 115 7.74 -2.11 11.19
N LEU A 116 9.05 -1.87 11.30
CA LEU A 116 10.04 -2.92 11.55
C LEU A 116 10.30 -3.17 13.05
N GLU A 117 9.54 -2.51 13.92
CA GLU A 117 9.60 -2.67 15.38
C GLU A 117 8.97 -4.01 15.81
N LEU A 118 9.81 -4.97 16.18
CA LEU A 118 9.38 -6.32 16.53
C LEU A 118 8.77 -6.42 17.94
N ASP A 119 8.84 -5.38 18.76
CA ASP A 119 8.25 -5.28 20.09
C ASP A 119 6.86 -4.62 20.09
N ALA A 120 6.40 -4.10 18.94
CA ALA A 120 5.06 -3.56 18.78
C ALA A 120 3.95 -4.58 19.12
N GLU A 121 2.80 -4.11 19.60
CA GLU A 121 1.66 -4.97 19.92
C GLU A 121 1.16 -5.76 18.70
N VAL A 122 1.19 -5.13 17.52
CA VAL A 122 0.87 -5.75 16.23
C VAL A 122 2.08 -5.67 15.33
N VAL A 123 2.50 -6.81 14.78
CA VAL A 123 3.64 -6.90 13.87
C VAL A 123 3.13 -7.29 12.48
N ALA A 124 3.35 -6.43 11.49
CA ALA A 124 2.98 -6.70 10.11
C ALA A 124 3.75 -7.91 9.57
N VAL A 125 3.06 -8.82 8.88
CA VAL A 125 3.72 -9.98 8.24
C VAL A 125 4.72 -9.52 7.17
N ASP A 126 4.44 -8.40 6.49
CA ASP A 126 5.37 -7.77 5.56
C ASP A 126 6.68 -7.34 6.23
N ALA A 127 6.66 -6.84 7.47
CA ALA A 127 7.89 -6.52 8.22
C ALA A 127 8.72 -7.78 8.47
N VAL A 128 8.07 -8.87 8.88
CA VAL A 128 8.72 -10.16 9.12
C VAL A 128 9.38 -10.68 7.85
N VAL A 129 8.66 -10.69 6.73
CA VAL A 129 9.19 -11.11 5.43
C VAL A 129 10.36 -10.22 4.99
N GLN A 130 10.24 -8.91 5.16
CA GLN A 130 11.29 -7.96 4.81
C GLN A 130 12.56 -8.18 5.63
N LEU A 131 12.44 -8.38 6.94
CA LEU A 131 13.57 -8.63 7.84
C LEU A 131 14.19 -10.03 7.64
N ALA A 132 13.38 -11.02 7.29
CA ALA A 132 13.85 -12.38 6.99
C ALA A 132 14.69 -12.44 5.70
N GLY A 133 14.36 -11.62 4.70
CA GLY A 133 15.08 -11.54 3.43
C GLY A 133 15.10 -12.90 2.71
N ALA A 134 16.30 -13.40 2.39
CA ALA A 134 16.48 -14.66 1.67
C ALA A 134 16.19 -15.92 2.51
N ALA A 135 15.93 -15.78 3.82
CA ALA A 135 15.62 -16.91 4.70
C ALA A 135 14.25 -17.55 4.39
N VAL A 136 13.38 -16.86 3.66
CA VAL A 136 12.02 -17.31 3.35
C VAL A 136 11.82 -17.43 1.84
N THR A 137 11.08 -18.45 1.41
CA THR A 137 10.82 -18.65 -0.01
C THR A 137 9.84 -17.60 -0.54
N ARG A 138 10.03 -17.19 -1.80
CA ARG A 138 9.19 -16.16 -2.43
C ARG A 138 7.70 -16.54 -2.48
N SER A 139 7.39 -17.83 -2.64
CA SER A 139 6.01 -18.33 -2.66
C SER A 139 5.33 -18.16 -1.30
N VAL A 140 6.02 -18.55 -0.22
CA VAL A 140 5.50 -18.41 1.15
C VAL A 140 5.39 -16.94 1.55
N ALA A 141 6.43 -16.15 1.27
CA ALA A 141 6.42 -14.71 1.51
C ALA A 141 5.19 -14.03 0.89
N ARG A 142 4.88 -14.33 -0.38
CA ARG A 142 3.73 -13.76 -1.10
C ARG A 142 2.38 -14.21 -0.55
N LEU A 143 2.24 -15.49 -0.21
CA LEU A 143 0.97 -16.01 0.29
C LEU A 143 0.72 -15.60 1.74
N ALA A 144 1.76 -15.51 2.58
CA ALA A 144 1.63 -15.13 3.98
C ALA A 144 1.20 -13.66 4.18
N THR A 145 1.57 -12.78 3.24
CA THR A 145 1.16 -11.36 3.21
C THR A 145 -0.08 -11.09 2.36
N ALA A 146 -0.68 -12.13 1.77
CA ALA A 146 -1.83 -11.97 0.90
C ALA A 146 -3.10 -11.53 1.63
N HIS A 147 -3.93 -10.76 0.92
CA HIS A 147 -5.30 -10.48 1.30
C HIS A 147 -6.23 -11.47 0.60
N VAL A 148 -7.43 -11.63 1.16
CA VAL A 148 -8.50 -12.39 0.52
C VAL A 148 -9.50 -11.42 -0.11
N HIS A 149 -9.87 -11.69 -1.35
CA HIS A 149 -10.90 -10.90 -2.03
C HIS A 149 -11.80 -11.76 -2.92
N HIS A 150 -13.05 -11.33 -3.06
CA HIS A 150 -13.97 -11.97 -4.01
C HIS A 150 -13.88 -11.32 -5.39
N SER A 151 -13.76 -12.16 -6.42
CA SER A 151 -13.84 -11.76 -7.82
C SER A 151 -14.44 -12.90 -8.63
N TYR A 152 -15.34 -12.64 -9.58
CA TYR A 152 -15.92 -13.72 -10.37
C TYR A 152 -14.82 -14.57 -11.03
N PRO A 153 -14.81 -15.92 -10.89
CA PRO A 153 -15.89 -16.78 -10.36
C PRO A 153 -15.81 -17.19 -8.87
N GLY A 154 -14.91 -16.67 -8.03
CA GLY A 154 -14.80 -17.09 -6.63
C GLY A 154 -13.88 -16.25 -5.74
N TRP A 155 -13.30 -16.87 -4.72
CA TRP A 155 -12.44 -16.18 -3.75
C TRP A 155 -10.97 -16.39 -4.07
N TYR A 156 -10.15 -15.36 -3.90
CA TYR A 156 -8.71 -15.41 -4.19
C TYR A 156 -7.90 -14.93 -3.00
N ALA A 157 -6.72 -15.53 -2.80
CA ALA A 157 -5.67 -14.99 -1.98
C ALA A 157 -4.64 -14.30 -2.89
N GLY A 158 -4.45 -13.00 -2.71
CA GLY A 158 -3.63 -12.17 -3.59
C GLY A 158 -3.37 -10.78 -3.02
N ASP A 159 -2.65 -9.97 -3.78
CA ASP A 159 -2.55 -8.54 -3.54
C ASP A 159 -3.44 -7.78 -4.55
N ALA A 160 -3.33 -6.44 -4.59
CA ALA A 160 -4.12 -5.61 -5.49
C ALA A 160 -3.82 -5.82 -6.99
N VAL A 161 -2.73 -6.50 -7.33
CA VAL A 161 -2.19 -6.66 -8.69
C VAL A 161 -2.21 -8.13 -9.14
N CYS A 162 -2.04 -9.07 -8.22
CA CYS A 162 -1.82 -10.47 -8.54
C CYS A 162 -2.58 -11.42 -7.60
N ASN A 163 -3.23 -12.42 -8.20
CA ASN A 163 -3.83 -13.54 -7.47
C ASN A 163 -2.81 -14.68 -7.39
N TRP A 164 -2.46 -15.07 -6.16
CA TRP A 164 -1.48 -16.12 -5.91
C TRP A 164 -2.13 -17.49 -5.69
N SER A 165 -3.40 -17.51 -5.27
CA SER A 165 -4.18 -18.74 -5.08
C SER A 165 -5.68 -18.48 -5.28
N GLY A 166 -6.38 -19.46 -5.87
CA GLY A 166 -7.81 -19.42 -6.18
C GLY A 166 -8.11 -19.71 -7.66
N PRO A 167 -9.39 -19.72 -8.09
CA PRO A 167 -10.56 -19.43 -7.27
C PRO A 167 -10.85 -20.50 -6.22
N HIS A 168 -11.26 -20.06 -5.02
CA HIS A 168 -11.75 -20.86 -3.91
C HIS A 168 -13.27 -20.73 -3.80
N GLU A 169 -13.91 -21.74 -3.22
CA GLU A 169 -15.38 -21.79 -3.06
C GLU A 169 -15.92 -20.81 -2.00
N SER A 170 -15.10 -20.45 -1.01
CA SER A 170 -15.49 -19.53 0.06
C SER A 170 -14.33 -18.64 0.52
N ALA A 171 -14.66 -17.58 1.27
CA ALA A 171 -13.67 -16.71 1.89
C ALA A 171 -12.82 -17.49 2.91
N GLU A 172 -13.45 -18.36 3.68
CA GLU A 172 -12.80 -19.19 4.71
C GLU A 172 -11.76 -20.13 4.09
N ALA A 173 -12.07 -20.72 2.92
CA ALA A 173 -11.12 -21.56 2.19
C ALA A 173 -9.89 -20.76 1.73
N ALA A 174 -10.09 -19.54 1.21
CA ALA A 174 -8.99 -18.65 0.83
C ALA A 174 -8.17 -18.18 2.06
N VAL A 175 -8.83 -17.86 3.18
CA VAL A 175 -8.16 -17.50 4.44
C VAL A 175 -7.35 -18.66 4.99
N ALA A 176 -7.83 -19.90 4.86
CA ALA A 176 -7.10 -21.09 5.29
C ALA A 176 -5.77 -21.26 4.54
N VAL A 177 -5.74 -20.94 3.24
CA VAL A 177 -4.49 -20.95 2.44
C VAL A 177 -3.48 -19.93 2.96
N VAL A 178 -3.91 -18.69 3.24
CA VAL A 178 -3.03 -17.66 3.81
C VAL A 178 -2.54 -18.06 5.21
N THR A 179 -3.42 -18.64 6.02
CA THR A 179 -3.10 -19.11 7.37
C THR A 179 -2.09 -20.25 7.35
N ALA A 180 -2.24 -21.20 6.41
CA ALA A 180 -1.25 -22.27 6.21
C ALA A 180 0.11 -21.71 5.77
N ALA A 181 0.13 -20.73 4.86
CA ALA A 181 1.37 -20.07 4.45
C ALA A 181 2.04 -19.31 5.61
N ARG A 182 1.27 -18.71 6.51
CA ARG A 182 1.78 -18.09 7.75
C ARG A 182 2.37 -19.11 8.71
N ALA A 183 1.76 -20.29 8.84
CA ALA A 183 2.35 -21.37 9.64
C ALA A 183 3.66 -21.88 9.00
N GLU A 184 3.69 -22.05 7.68
CA GLU A 184 4.91 -22.42 6.95
C GLU A 184 6.01 -21.36 7.08
N LEU A 185 5.65 -20.07 7.05
CA LEU A 185 6.57 -18.96 7.29
C LEU A 185 7.27 -19.10 8.65
N VAL A 186 6.52 -19.41 9.71
CA VAL A 186 7.08 -19.64 11.05
C VAL A 186 8.11 -20.77 11.04
N GLU A 187 7.80 -21.89 10.38
CA GLU A 187 8.72 -23.03 10.30
C GLU A 187 9.99 -22.72 9.49
N GLN A 188 9.87 -21.96 8.39
CA GLN A 188 11.03 -21.51 7.62
C GLN A 188 11.91 -20.56 8.44
N LEU A 189 11.32 -19.64 9.20
CA LEU A 189 12.06 -18.72 10.07
C LEU A 189 12.83 -19.47 11.16
N ARG A 190 12.19 -20.41 11.85
CA ARG A 190 12.86 -21.27 12.86
C ARG A 190 14.00 -22.08 12.25
N SER A 191 13.75 -22.70 11.09
CA SER A 191 14.76 -23.49 10.37
C SER A 191 15.97 -22.65 9.94
N ALA A 192 15.77 -21.35 9.70
CA ALA A 192 16.82 -20.40 9.36
C ALA A 192 17.48 -19.74 10.61
N GLY A 193 17.12 -20.15 11.83
CA GLY A 193 17.64 -19.57 13.07
C GLY A 193 17.14 -18.15 13.35
N ARG A 194 15.95 -17.80 12.86
CA ARG A 194 15.26 -16.51 13.05
C ARG A 194 14.12 -16.64 14.06
N ASP A 195 14.42 -17.20 15.24
CA ASP A 195 13.42 -17.46 16.28
C ASP A 195 12.76 -16.16 16.79
N GLU A 196 13.49 -15.05 16.78
CA GLU A 196 12.99 -13.72 17.13
C GLU A 196 11.86 -13.26 16.21
N LEU A 197 11.98 -13.56 14.91
CA LEU A 197 10.96 -13.25 13.91
C LEU A 197 9.78 -14.21 14.02
N ALA A 198 10.06 -15.51 14.19
CA ALA A 198 9.04 -16.54 14.37
C ALA A 198 8.17 -16.28 15.62
N ALA A 199 8.77 -15.79 16.71
CA ALA A 199 8.08 -15.48 17.96
C ALA A 199 7.05 -14.35 17.83
N THR A 200 7.07 -13.56 16.75
CA THR A 200 6.07 -12.50 16.50
C THR A 200 4.73 -13.05 16.01
N ALA A 201 4.63 -14.32 15.63
CA ALA A 201 3.43 -14.91 15.03
C ALA A 201 2.10 -14.67 15.78
N PRO A 202 2.04 -14.73 17.13
CA PRO A 202 0.81 -14.43 17.87
C PRO A 202 0.32 -12.98 17.74
N ARG A 203 1.19 -12.05 17.29
CA ARG A 203 0.92 -10.62 17.13
C ARG A 203 0.67 -10.22 15.67
N TRP A 204 0.61 -11.19 14.75
CA TRP A 204 0.29 -10.90 13.35
C TRP A 204 -1.19 -10.54 13.20
N PRO A 205 -1.54 -9.53 12.39
CA PRO A 205 -2.93 -9.14 12.17
C PRO A 205 -3.71 -10.26 11.49
N ALA A 206 -5.02 -10.36 11.72
CA ALA A 206 -5.87 -11.30 10.99
C ALA A 206 -5.78 -11.11 9.47
N VAL A 207 -6.09 -12.15 8.69
CA VAL A 207 -6.07 -12.07 7.22
C VAL A 207 -7.15 -11.09 6.75
N PRO A 208 -6.81 -10.02 6.02
CA PRO A 208 -7.80 -9.08 5.50
C PRO A 208 -8.71 -9.75 4.47
N VAL A 209 -10.02 -9.51 4.55
CA VAL A 209 -11.02 -10.03 3.61
C VAL A 209 -11.82 -8.85 3.01
N SER A 210 -11.97 -8.82 1.68
CA SER A 210 -12.63 -7.71 0.96
C SER A 210 -13.50 -8.12 -0.24
#